data_AF-A0A1C6KP43-F1
#
_entry.id   AF-A0A1C6KP43-F1
#
_cell.length_a   1.000
_cell.length_b   1.000
_cell.length_c   1.000
_cell.angle_alpha   90.00
_cell.angle_beta   90.00
_cell.angle_gamma   90.00
#
_symmetry.space_group_name_H-M   'P 1'
#
loop_
_entity.id
_entity.type
_entity.pdbx_description
1 polymer ?
#
loop_
_entity_poly.entity_id
_entity_poly.type
_entity_poly.pdbx_seq_one_letter_code
_entity_poly.pdbx_strand_id
1 'polypeptide(L)'
;MNKKELLKLIESIDDEGSVDEVLSGSDFAKSLLQSGLTLNAFKEKLNEPEFKSYLDSMKDRHFDKALETWKSNHLQTIINDEVLKATGKKKTPEQLRIEELEKSFNEQKAKAERAEKIAKYKDVLAEKKIPGEMIDYFLTDDDEMTNTRIDNFAKYVDEMVGSSVKEKMANGSYTPPGENGAGDLTVDDLAKMMM
;
A
#
# COMPACT_ATOMS: atom_id res chain seq x y z
N MET A 1 -1.72 57.90 -12.86
CA MET A 1 -1.50 58.06 -14.31
C MET A 1 -2.80 58.49 -14.95
N ASN A 2 -2.77 59.56 -15.74
CA ASN A 2 -3.95 60.06 -16.46
C ASN A 2 -3.98 59.51 -17.89
N LYS A 3 -5.16 59.54 -18.54
CA LYS A 3 -5.35 59.01 -19.91
C LYS A 3 -4.29 59.51 -20.91
N LYS A 4 -3.90 60.78 -20.82
CA LYS A 4 -2.87 61.38 -21.70
C LYS A 4 -1.48 60.78 -21.51
N GLU A 5 -1.11 60.44 -20.27
CA GLU A 5 0.19 59.86 -19.94
C GLU A 5 0.27 58.39 -20.36
N LEU A 6 -0.84 57.66 -20.17
CA LEU A 6 -0.97 56.27 -20.60
C LEU A 6 -0.87 56.15 -22.12
N LEU A 7 -1.58 57.01 -22.87
CA LEU A 7 -1.49 57.05 -24.33
C LEU A 7 -0.06 57.30 -24.83
N LYS A 8 0.66 58.23 -24.21
CA LYS A 8 2.05 58.54 -24.58
C LYS A 8 3.02 57.38 -24.31
N LEU A 9 2.78 56.60 -23.26
CA LEU A 9 3.57 55.40 -22.96
C LEU A 9 3.37 54.33 -24.03
N ILE A 10 2.12 54.11 -24.43
CA ILE A 10 1.72 53.05 -25.36
C ILE A 10 2.04 53.43 -26.81
N GLU A 11 2.02 54.72 -27.15
CA GLU A 11 2.38 55.25 -28.48
C GLU A 11 3.86 55.01 -28.86
N SER A 12 4.72 54.75 -27.86
CA SER A 12 6.13 54.40 -28.09
C SER A 12 6.38 52.91 -28.35
N ILE A 13 5.32 52.09 -28.30
CA ILE A 13 5.34 50.64 -28.50
C ILE A 13 4.85 50.33 -29.92
N ASP A 14 5.44 49.33 -30.57
CA ASP A 14 4.91 48.80 -31.84
C ASP A 14 3.62 48.00 -31.62
N ASP A 15 2.87 47.74 -32.70
CA ASP A 15 1.55 47.08 -32.62
C ASP A 15 1.60 45.65 -32.01
N GLU A 16 2.78 45.01 -31.99
CA GLU A 16 3.03 43.70 -31.37
C GLU A 16 3.87 43.74 -30.08
N GLY A 17 4.23 44.93 -29.58
CA GLY A 17 5.12 45.08 -28.44
C GLY A 17 4.45 44.78 -27.11
N SER A 18 5.27 44.41 -26.13
CA SER A 18 4.79 44.04 -24.79
C SER A 18 4.40 45.28 -23.97
N VAL A 19 3.09 45.46 -23.79
CA VAL A 19 2.52 46.48 -22.90
C VAL A 19 2.92 46.22 -21.45
N ASP A 20 3.09 44.96 -21.05
CA ASP A 20 3.45 44.58 -19.68
C ASP A 20 4.84 45.08 -19.28
N GLU A 21 5.82 45.03 -20.18
CA GLU A 21 7.18 45.52 -19.91
C GLU A 21 7.22 47.04 -19.71
N VAL A 22 6.49 47.77 -20.56
CA VAL A 22 6.46 49.24 -20.51
C VAL A 22 5.67 49.75 -19.31
N LEU A 23 4.56 49.10 -18.97
CA LEU A 23 3.81 49.40 -17.75
C LEU A 23 4.62 49.05 -16.50
N SER A 24 5.38 47.95 -16.49
CA SER A 24 6.21 47.54 -15.35
C SER A 24 7.32 48.54 -15.03
N GLY A 25 7.88 49.21 -16.05
CA GLY A 25 8.88 50.27 -15.86
C GLY A 25 8.31 51.62 -15.40
N SER A 26 7.00 51.79 -15.46
CA SER A 26 6.32 53.07 -15.20
C SER A 26 6.32 53.47 -13.72
N ASP A 27 6.22 54.76 -13.46
CA ASP A 27 6.07 55.29 -12.11
C ASP A 27 4.76 54.83 -11.44
N PHE A 28 3.76 54.43 -12.24
CA PHE A 28 2.54 53.82 -11.73
C PHE A 28 2.79 52.42 -11.17
N ALA A 29 3.52 51.55 -11.88
CA ALA A 29 3.89 50.24 -11.37
C ALA A 29 4.81 50.36 -10.15
N LYS A 30 5.80 51.27 -10.18
CA LYS A 30 6.64 51.56 -9.02
C LYS A 30 5.83 52.06 -7.82
N SER A 31 4.84 52.93 -8.05
CA SER A 31 3.93 53.43 -7.01
C SER A 31 3.06 52.31 -6.44
N LEU A 32 2.54 51.39 -7.26
CA LEU A 32 1.79 50.21 -6.79
C LEU A 32 2.66 49.26 -5.96
N LEU A 33 3.91 49.02 -6.38
CA LEU A 33 4.88 48.24 -5.60
C LEU A 33 5.19 48.93 -4.25
N GLN A 34 5.30 50.25 -4.24
CA GLN A 34 5.58 51.04 -3.04
C GLN A 34 4.36 51.31 -2.14
N SER A 35 3.13 51.14 -2.62
CA SER A 35 1.92 51.43 -1.86
C SER A 35 1.16 50.15 -1.46
N GLY A 36 0.99 49.20 -2.38
CA GLY A 36 0.17 48.01 -2.17
C GLY A 36 0.93 46.76 -1.75
N LEU A 37 2.22 46.66 -2.09
CA LEU A 37 3.07 45.49 -1.80
C LEU A 37 4.10 45.75 -0.69
N THR A 38 3.83 46.73 0.17
CA THR A 38 4.69 46.98 1.33
C THR A 38 4.26 46.14 2.53
N LEU A 39 5.21 45.88 3.43
CA LEU A 39 4.96 45.19 4.68
C LEU A 39 3.88 45.90 5.53
N ASN A 40 3.77 47.23 5.45
CA ASN A 40 2.77 48.00 6.18
C ASN A 40 1.37 47.81 5.61
N ALA A 41 1.21 47.85 4.28
CA ALA A 41 -0.06 47.54 3.62
C ALA A 41 -0.51 46.09 3.92
N PHE A 42 0.43 45.14 3.92
CA PHE A 42 0.13 43.76 4.32
C PHE A 42 -0.27 43.65 5.81
N LYS A 43 0.38 44.39 6.70
CA LYS A 43 0.00 44.45 8.12
C LYS A 43 -1.39 45.05 8.34
N GLU A 44 -1.78 46.04 7.55
CA GLU A 44 -3.13 46.60 7.62
C GLU A 44 -4.19 45.58 7.23
N LYS A 45 -3.90 44.72 6.23
CA LYS A 45 -4.77 43.60 5.84
C LYS A 45 -4.97 42.56 6.92
N LEU A 46 -4.06 42.43 7.90
CA LEU A 46 -4.26 41.54 9.06
C LEU A 46 -5.44 41.94 9.96
N ASN A 47 -5.93 43.18 9.84
CA ASN A 47 -7.10 43.66 10.57
C ASN A 47 -8.43 43.34 9.86
N GLU A 48 -8.39 42.88 8.60
CA GLU A 48 -9.59 42.51 7.85
C GLU A 48 -10.12 41.14 8.31
N PRO A 49 -11.41 41.00 8.66
CA PRO A 49 -11.96 39.76 9.22
C PRO A 49 -11.80 38.55 8.28
N GLU A 50 -12.02 38.75 6.98
CA GLU A 50 -11.93 37.70 5.96
C GLU A 50 -10.48 37.21 5.79
N PHE A 51 -9.53 38.15 5.76
CA PHE A 51 -8.10 37.82 5.65
C PHE A 51 -7.59 37.10 6.89
N LYS A 52 -8.03 37.52 8.07
CA LYS A 52 -7.72 36.84 9.33
C LYS A 52 -8.26 35.41 9.36
N SER A 53 -9.52 35.22 8.97
CA SER A 53 -10.15 33.89 8.89
C SER A 53 -9.41 32.96 7.93
N TYR A 54 -9.01 33.46 6.76
CA TYR A 54 -8.18 32.70 5.82
C TYR A 54 -6.83 32.29 6.43
N LEU A 55 -6.12 33.23 7.07
CA LEU A 55 -4.84 32.94 7.71
C LEU A 55 -4.98 31.93 8.85
N ASP A 56 -6.02 32.02 9.65
CA ASP A 56 -6.25 31.08 10.76
C ASP A 56 -6.55 29.67 10.22
N SER A 57 -7.36 29.55 9.15
CA SER A 57 -7.58 28.25 8.48
C SER A 57 -6.29 27.62 7.92
N MET A 58 -5.37 28.45 7.41
CA MET A 58 -4.08 28.00 6.90
C MET A 58 -3.12 27.57 8.02
N LYS A 59 -3.16 28.27 9.17
CA LYS A 59 -2.39 27.86 10.36
C LYS A 59 -2.90 26.53 10.88
N ASP A 60 -4.20 26.38 11.09
CA ASP A 60 -4.79 25.16 11.66
C ASP A 60 -4.48 23.92 10.81
N ARG A 61 -4.51 24.04 9.48
CA ARG A 61 -4.22 22.93 8.54
C ARG A 61 -2.87 22.26 8.78
N HIS A 62 -1.87 23.01 9.23
CA HIS A 62 -0.52 22.50 9.46
C HIS A 62 -0.14 22.46 10.94
N PHE A 63 -0.85 23.22 11.78
CA PHE A 63 -0.60 23.29 13.21
C PHE A 63 -0.88 21.96 13.89
N ASP A 64 -1.98 21.28 13.56
CA ASP A 64 -2.30 19.99 14.21
C ASP A 64 -1.21 18.94 13.99
N LYS A 65 -0.73 18.80 12.75
CA LYS A 65 0.35 17.84 12.44
C LYS A 65 1.68 18.25 13.08
N ALA A 66 2.01 19.53 13.05
CA ALA A 66 3.22 20.05 13.68
C ALA A 66 3.17 19.89 15.21
N LEU A 67 2.00 20.12 15.80
CA LEU A 67 1.73 19.95 17.22
C LEU A 67 1.82 18.49 17.64
N GLU A 68 1.22 17.56 16.89
CA GLU A 68 1.34 16.12 17.17
C GLU A 68 2.77 15.61 17.02
N THR A 69 3.51 16.09 16.01
CA THR A 69 4.94 15.77 15.86
C THR A 69 5.75 16.31 17.02
N TRP A 70 5.48 17.55 17.45
CA TRP A 70 6.14 18.16 18.59
C TRP A 70 5.83 17.41 19.89
N LYS A 71 4.56 17.05 20.13
CA LYS A 71 4.15 16.26 21.29
C LYS A 71 4.85 14.89 21.29
N SER A 72 4.84 14.17 20.18
CA SER A 72 5.50 12.87 20.07
C SER A 72 7.00 12.95 20.42
N ASN A 73 7.67 14.02 20.01
CA ASN A 73 9.13 14.15 20.19
C ASN A 73 9.53 14.75 21.54
N HIS A 74 8.69 15.59 22.15
CA HIS A 74 9.08 16.41 23.30
C HIS A 74 8.24 16.20 24.55
N LEU A 75 6.98 15.78 24.44
CA LEU A 75 6.07 15.65 25.58
C LEU A 75 6.58 14.63 26.60
N GLN A 76 7.11 13.50 26.12
CA GLN A 76 7.67 12.47 27.00
C GLN A 76 8.89 12.99 27.78
N THR A 77 9.76 13.77 27.14
CA THR A 77 10.92 14.40 27.80
C THR A 77 10.48 15.38 28.88
N ILE A 78 9.49 16.24 28.57
CA ILE A 78 8.96 17.21 29.54
C ILE A 78 8.28 16.51 30.72
N ILE A 79 7.50 15.45 30.47
CA ILE A 79 6.89 14.64 31.52
C ILE A 79 7.96 13.99 32.39
N ASN A 80 9.00 13.43 31.79
CA ASN A 80 10.11 12.80 32.52
C ASN A 80 10.86 13.82 33.40
N ASP A 81 11.14 15.01 32.88
CA ASP A 81 11.81 16.09 33.62
C ASP A 81 10.95 16.61 34.78
N GLU A 82 9.65 16.76 34.57
CA GLU A 82 8.74 17.28 35.60
C GLU A 82 8.45 16.24 36.68
N VAL A 83 8.31 14.96 36.30
CA VAL A 83 8.24 13.84 37.26
C VAL A 83 9.54 13.74 38.08
N LEU A 84 10.70 13.96 37.46
CA LEU A 84 11.99 13.98 38.14
C LEU A 84 12.09 15.11 39.18
N LYS A 85 11.63 16.32 38.83
CA LYS A 85 11.54 17.44 39.78
C LYS A 85 10.55 17.16 40.91
N ALA A 86 9.39 16.59 40.59
CA ALA A 86 8.30 16.38 41.54
C ALA A 86 8.56 15.21 42.51
N THR A 87 9.26 14.16 42.09
CA THR A 87 9.38 12.91 42.85
C THR A 87 10.81 12.55 43.28
N GLY A 88 11.83 13.18 42.69
CA GLY A 88 13.23 12.96 43.05
C GLY A 88 13.76 11.53 42.78
N LYS A 89 12.98 10.65 42.15
CA LYS A 89 13.34 9.26 41.85
C LYS A 89 12.99 8.93 40.40
N LYS A 90 14.01 8.54 39.63
CA LYS A 90 13.92 8.16 38.21
C LYS A 90 13.25 6.80 38.03
N LYS A 91 12.50 6.63 36.92
CA LYS A 91 12.74 5.45 36.08
C LYS A 91 14.11 5.64 35.42
N THR A 92 15.10 4.82 35.77
CA THR A 92 16.51 4.98 35.36
C THR A 92 16.70 4.74 33.86
N PRO A 93 17.79 5.24 33.24
CA PRO A 93 18.17 4.88 31.86
C PRO A 93 18.22 3.35 31.62
N GLU A 94 18.49 2.59 32.67
CA GLU A 94 18.45 1.14 32.67
C GLU A 94 17.04 0.58 32.46
N GLN A 95 15.98 1.22 32.97
CA GLN A 95 14.60 0.76 32.76
C GLN A 95 14.12 1.01 31.32
N LEU A 96 14.53 2.11 30.70
CA LEU A 96 14.28 2.34 29.27
C LEU A 96 14.99 1.30 28.41
N ARG A 97 16.23 0.96 28.78
CA ARG A 97 16.98 -0.10 28.10
C ARG A 97 16.36 -1.48 28.33
N ILE A 98 15.83 -1.76 29.53
CA ILE A 98 15.10 -3.00 29.81
C ILE A 98 13.84 -3.08 28.96
N GLU A 99 13.06 -2.01 28.86
CA GLU A 99 11.82 -2.01 28.06
C GLU A 99 12.11 -2.20 26.56
N GLU A 100 13.19 -1.58 26.05
CA GLU A 100 13.66 -1.80 24.67
C GLU A 100 14.16 -3.24 24.45
N LEU A 101 14.90 -3.79 25.42
CA LEU A 101 15.35 -5.18 25.40
C LEU A 101 14.18 -6.17 25.50
N GLU A 102 13.18 -5.90 26.33
CA GLU A 102 11.97 -6.71 26.46
C GLU A 102 11.17 -6.70 25.16
N LYS A 103 11.04 -5.55 24.52
CA LYS A 103 10.40 -5.44 23.19
C LYS A 103 11.17 -6.24 22.14
N SER A 104 12.48 -6.07 22.06
CA SER A 104 13.33 -6.82 21.12
C SER A 104 13.28 -8.33 21.38
N PHE A 105 13.28 -8.73 22.65
CA PHE A 105 13.19 -10.12 23.06
C PHE A 105 11.86 -10.74 22.66
N ASN A 106 10.74 -10.05 22.90
CA ASN A 106 9.41 -10.53 22.52
C ASN A 106 9.26 -10.68 20.99
N GLU A 107 9.81 -9.74 20.21
CA GLU A 107 9.82 -9.84 18.75
C GLU A 107 10.65 -11.04 18.27
N GLN A 108 11.82 -11.29 18.87
CA GLN A 108 12.64 -12.46 18.55
C GLN A 108 11.95 -13.76 18.95
N LYS A 109 11.30 -13.80 20.11
CA LYS A 109 10.56 -14.95 20.59
C LYS A 109 9.43 -15.32 19.63
N ALA A 110 8.63 -14.34 19.19
CA ALA A 110 7.57 -14.56 18.21
C ALA A 110 8.10 -15.09 16.87
N LYS A 111 9.26 -14.57 16.41
CA LYS A 111 9.91 -15.08 15.19
C LYS A 111 10.41 -16.52 15.36
N ALA A 112 10.99 -16.85 16.52
CA ALA A 112 11.45 -18.20 16.83
C ALA A 112 10.28 -19.19 16.92
N GLU A 113 9.22 -18.84 17.66
CA GLU A 113 8.00 -19.65 17.77
C GLU A 113 7.38 -19.90 16.37
N ARG A 114 7.36 -18.89 15.50
CA ARG A 114 6.91 -19.06 14.10
C ARG A 114 7.84 -19.99 13.30
N ALA A 115 9.16 -19.83 13.44
CA ALA A 115 10.13 -20.68 12.74
C ALA A 115 10.04 -22.15 13.18
N GLU A 116 9.86 -22.40 14.47
CA GLU A 116 9.63 -23.74 15.03
C GLU A 116 8.34 -24.36 14.48
N LYS A 117 7.24 -23.59 14.44
CA LYS A 117 5.99 -24.04 13.81
C LYS A 117 6.18 -24.36 12.33
N ILE A 118 6.87 -23.50 11.57
CA ILE A 118 7.19 -23.77 10.16
C ILE A 118 7.97 -25.08 10.02
N ALA A 119 8.99 -25.30 10.86
CA ALA A 119 9.78 -26.54 10.81
C ALA A 119 8.92 -27.77 11.10
N LYS A 120 8.09 -27.72 12.15
CA LYS A 120 7.18 -28.81 12.55
C LYS A 120 6.21 -29.20 11.43
N TYR A 121 5.58 -28.22 10.78
CA TYR A 121 4.57 -28.48 9.77
C TYR A 121 5.15 -28.76 8.37
N LYS A 122 6.44 -28.49 8.15
CA LYS A 122 7.10 -28.83 6.88
C LYS A 122 7.11 -30.34 6.62
N ASP A 123 7.33 -31.13 7.66
CA ASP A 123 7.31 -32.60 7.57
C ASP A 123 5.89 -33.11 7.30
N VAL A 124 4.89 -32.55 7.98
CA VAL A 124 3.46 -32.87 7.79
C VAL A 124 3.01 -32.57 6.35
N LEU A 125 3.41 -31.42 5.80
CA LEU A 125 3.12 -31.08 4.40
C LEU A 125 3.80 -32.04 3.42
N ALA A 126 5.05 -32.43 3.69
CA ALA A 126 5.78 -33.38 2.86
C ALA A 126 5.11 -34.76 2.84
N GLU A 127 4.64 -35.26 3.99
CA GLU A 127 3.89 -36.52 4.08
C GLU A 127 2.59 -36.49 3.24
N LYS A 128 1.90 -35.34 3.24
CA LYS A 128 0.68 -35.11 2.46
C LYS A 128 0.95 -34.73 1.00
N LYS A 129 2.22 -34.73 0.56
CA LYS A 129 2.66 -34.31 -0.78
C LYS A 129 2.25 -32.89 -1.16
N ILE A 130 2.13 -32.00 -0.16
CA ILE A 130 1.84 -30.59 -0.35
C ILE A 130 3.17 -29.83 -0.39
N PRO A 131 3.38 -28.91 -1.35
CA PRO A 131 4.59 -28.08 -1.40
C PRO A 131 4.78 -27.28 -0.11
N GLY A 132 5.98 -27.36 0.49
CA GLY A 132 6.32 -26.65 1.73
C GLY A 132 6.25 -25.12 1.62
N GLU A 133 6.29 -24.57 0.40
CA GLU A 133 6.07 -23.14 0.11
C GLU A 133 4.66 -22.66 0.52
N MET A 134 3.71 -23.59 0.63
CA MET A 134 2.32 -23.27 1.00
C MET A 134 2.10 -23.16 2.52
N ILE A 135 3.14 -23.38 3.34
CA ILE A 135 3.01 -23.47 4.80
C ILE A 135 2.40 -22.20 5.43
N ASP A 136 2.70 -21.03 4.89
CA ASP A 136 2.17 -19.75 5.37
C ASP A 136 0.65 -19.62 5.21
N TYR A 137 0.02 -20.39 4.30
CA TYR A 137 -1.44 -20.39 4.12
C TYR A 137 -2.16 -21.28 5.14
N PHE A 138 -1.45 -22.24 5.72
CA PHE A 138 -2.03 -23.22 6.64
C PHE A 138 -1.78 -22.89 8.11
N LEU A 139 -0.64 -22.25 8.43
CA LEU A 139 -0.24 -21.93 9.80
C LEU A 139 -1.25 -21.03 10.52
N THR A 140 -1.65 -21.47 11.72
CA THR A 140 -2.48 -20.69 12.63
C THR A 140 -1.89 -20.68 14.04
N ASP A 141 -2.50 -19.88 14.93
CA ASP A 141 -2.11 -19.88 16.35
C ASP A 141 -2.37 -21.24 17.01
N ASP A 142 -3.39 -21.95 16.52
CA ASP A 142 -3.80 -23.26 16.98
C ASP A 142 -3.26 -24.40 16.09
N ASP A 143 -2.73 -25.44 16.73
CA ASP A 143 -2.10 -26.58 16.06
C ASP A 143 -3.13 -27.54 15.44
N GLU A 144 -4.31 -27.71 16.06
CA GLU A 144 -5.39 -28.57 15.53
C GLU A 144 -6.01 -27.94 14.28
N MET A 145 -6.22 -26.62 14.30
CA MET A 145 -6.73 -25.87 13.15
C MET A 145 -5.74 -25.91 11.99
N THR A 146 -4.43 -25.82 12.26
CA THR A 146 -3.39 -25.95 11.23
C THR A 146 -3.46 -27.33 10.57
N ASN A 147 -3.51 -28.41 11.36
CA ASN A 147 -3.64 -29.77 10.83
C ASN A 147 -4.94 -29.97 10.03
N THR A 148 -6.07 -29.47 10.55
CA THR A 148 -7.37 -29.55 9.88
C THR A 148 -7.35 -28.88 8.51
N ARG A 149 -6.70 -27.71 8.39
CA ARG A 149 -6.55 -27.01 7.11
C ARG A 149 -5.71 -27.82 6.11
N ILE A 150 -4.60 -28.39 6.57
CA ILE A 150 -3.73 -29.25 5.76
C ILE A 150 -4.50 -30.49 5.28
N ASP A 151 -5.22 -31.16 6.16
CA ASP A 151 -5.99 -32.36 5.84
C ASP A 151 -7.12 -32.08 4.86
N ASN A 152 -7.86 -30.98 5.06
CA ASN A 152 -8.91 -30.57 4.13
C ASN A 152 -8.32 -30.29 2.75
N PHE A 153 -7.21 -29.55 2.67
CA PHE A 153 -6.55 -29.27 1.40
C PHE A 153 -6.09 -30.55 0.70
N ALA A 154 -5.45 -31.47 1.42
CA ALA A 154 -5.03 -32.76 0.87
C ALA A 154 -6.23 -33.52 0.28
N LYS A 155 -7.34 -33.59 1.03
CA LYS A 155 -8.57 -34.26 0.57
C LYS A 155 -9.14 -33.62 -0.69
N TYR A 156 -9.23 -32.29 -0.75
CA TYR A 156 -9.73 -31.59 -1.95
C TYR A 156 -8.86 -31.85 -3.18
N VAL A 157 -7.53 -31.86 -3.01
CA VAL A 157 -6.60 -32.15 -4.11
C VAL A 157 -6.75 -33.59 -4.58
N ASP A 158 -6.82 -34.56 -3.65
CA ASP A 158 -7.00 -35.97 -3.99
C ASP A 158 -8.33 -36.23 -4.74
N GLU A 159 -9.43 -35.61 -4.30
CA GLU A 159 -10.73 -35.70 -4.96
C GLU A 159 -10.70 -35.10 -6.37
N MET A 160 -10.04 -33.95 -6.54
CA MET A 160 -9.89 -33.29 -7.84
C MET A 160 -9.05 -34.13 -8.80
N VAL A 161 -7.87 -34.59 -8.36
CA VAL A 161 -6.98 -35.44 -9.17
C VAL A 161 -7.69 -36.75 -9.53
N GLY A 162 -8.36 -37.39 -8.57
CA GLY A 162 -9.13 -38.61 -8.81
C GLY A 162 -10.24 -38.42 -9.85
N SER A 163 -10.95 -37.28 -9.80
CA SER A 163 -11.99 -36.95 -10.78
C SER A 163 -11.40 -36.70 -12.17
N SER A 164 -10.31 -35.94 -12.27
CA SER A 164 -9.62 -35.69 -13.54
C SER A 164 -9.00 -36.95 -14.16
N VAL A 165 -8.47 -37.86 -13.36
CA VAL A 165 -7.94 -39.15 -13.85
C VAL A 165 -9.08 -40.02 -14.38
N LYS A 166 -10.20 -40.11 -13.67
CA LYS A 166 -11.39 -40.83 -14.15
C LYS A 166 -11.90 -40.28 -15.49
N GLU A 167 -11.98 -38.97 -15.62
CA GLU A 167 -12.37 -38.30 -16.86
C GLU A 167 -11.39 -38.61 -18.01
N LYS A 168 -10.07 -38.53 -17.76
CA LYS A 168 -9.05 -38.89 -18.75
C LYS A 168 -9.08 -40.37 -19.14
N MET A 169 -9.33 -41.27 -18.20
CA MET A 169 -9.47 -42.71 -18.49
C MET A 169 -10.74 -43.00 -19.30
N ALA A 170 -11.86 -42.32 -18.99
CA ALA A 170 -13.08 -42.42 -19.77
C ALA A 170 -12.89 -41.94 -21.21
N ASN A 171 -12.14 -40.84 -21.41
CA ASN A 171 -11.85 -40.27 -22.73
C ASN A 171 -10.74 -41.01 -23.49
N GLY A 172 -9.85 -41.72 -22.78
CA GLY A 172 -8.69 -42.41 -23.34
C GLY A 172 -8.87 -43.91 -23.56
N SER A 173 -10.00 -44.50 -23.16
CA SER A 173 -10.26 -45.92 -23.38
C SER A 173 -10.58 -46.18 -24.85
N TYR A 174 -9.61 -46.71 -25.60
CA TYR A 174 -9.88 -47.38 -26.86
C TYR A 174 -10.96 -48.44 -26.62
N THR A 175 -12.08 -48.31 -27.31
CA THR A 175 -13.08 -49.38 -27.34
C THR A 175 -12.58 -50.35 -28.42
N PRO A 176 -12.03 -51.53 -28.07
CA PRO A 176 -11.68 -52.51 -29.09
C PRO A 176 -12.92 -52.79 -29.93
N PRO A 177 -12.81 -52.83 -31.27
CA PRO A 177 -13.95 -53.14 -32.12
C PRO A 177 -14.49 -54.48 -31.65
N GLY A 178 -15.71 -54.45 -31.12
CA GLY A 178 -16.42 -55.66 -30.74
C GLY A 178 -16.63 -56.55 -31.96
N GLU A 179 -17.07 -57.77 -31.68
CA GLU A 179 -17.37 -58.89 -32.59
C GLU A 179 -18.42 -58.59 -33.69
N ASN A 180 -18.62 -57.32 -34.06
CA ASN A 180 -19.43 -56.82 -35.17
C ASN A 180 -18.60 -55.98 -36.16
N GLY A 181 -17.27 -56.04 -36.09
CA GLY A 181 -16.34 -55.45 -37.08
C GLY A 181 -16.03 -56.36 -38.27
N ALA A 182 -16.48 -57.61 -38.24
CA ALA A 182 -16.59 -58.46 -39.42
C ALA A 182 -18.05 -58.40 -39.87
N GLY A 183 -18.33 -57.60 -40.90
CA GLY A 183 -19.56 -57.79 -41.67
C GLY A 183 -19.61 -59.26 -42.08
N ASP A 184 -20.76 -59.89 -41.86
CA ASP A 184 -21.01 -61.28 -42.24
C ASP A 184 -20.52 -61.48 -43.68
N LEU A 185 -19.51 -62.33 -43.89
CA LEU A 185 -18.92 -62.56 -45.22
C LEU A 185 -20.03 -63.12 -46.10
N THR A 186 -20.56 -62.29 -46.99
CA THR A 186 -21.65 -62.72 -47.85
C THR A 186 -21.11 -63.71 -48.89
N VAL A 187 -22.00 -64.53 -49.44
CA VAL A 187 -21.63 -65.49 -50.51
C VAL A 187 -21.01 -64.76 -51.72
N ASP A 188 -21.38 -63.49 -51.92
CA ASP A 188 -20.80 -62.59 -52.92
C ASP A 188 -19.37 -62.15 -52.59
N ASP A 189 -19.01 -62.01 -51.30
CA ASP A 189 -17.65 -61.67 -50.88
C ASP A 189 -16.70 -62.86 -51.03
N LEU A 190 -17.18 -64.08 -50.82
CA LEU A 190 -16.44 -65.32 -51.09
C LEU A 190 -16.25 -65.56 -52.60
N ALA A 191 -17.27 -65.25 -53.43
CA ALA A 191 -17.18 -65.37 -54.88
C ALA A 191 -16.14 -64.40 -55.50
N LYS A 192 -16.00 -63.19 -54.94
CA LYS A 192 -14.95 -62.23 -55.34
C LYS A 192 -13.54 -62.63 -54.93
N MET A 193 -13.40 -63.51 -53.94
CA MET A 193 -12.10 -63.97 -53.45
C MET A 193 -11.60 -65.23 -54.19
N MET A 194 -12.47 -65.90 -54.95
CA MET A 194 -12.15 -67.11 -55.73
C MET A 194 -12.05 -66.89 -57.26
N MET A 195 -12.12 -65.64 -57.73
CA MET A 195 -11.69 -65.24 -59.08
C MET A 195 -10.36 -64.48 -59.02
#